data_AF-A0A502VXN2-F1
#
_entry.id   AF-A0A502VXN2-F1
#
_cell.length_a   1.000
_cell.length_b   1.000
_cell.length_c   1.000
_cell.angle_alpha   90.00
_cell.angle_beta   90.00
_cell.angle_gamma   90.00
#
_symmetry.space_group_name_H-M   'P 1'
#
loop_
_entity.id
_entity.type
_entity.pdbx_description
1 polymer ?
#
loop_
_entity_poly.entity_id
_entity_poly.type
_entity_poly.pdbx_seq_one_letter_code
_entity_poly.pdbx_strand_id
1 'polypeptide(L)'
;MGSRSGGVNQVLEQRYNLVANIHIKRSIDDNMHIDAWSVPCFLIIGTSPQDKWLRQSFELFRGNQREVVVITFDELLGKLKAVHEFLSTNPLSPTRTTALSDLGQAVGRQKRTQVG
;
A
#
# COMPACT_ATOMS: atom_id res chain seq x y z
N MET A 1 -22.62 16.18 6.56
CA MET A 1 -21.17 16.05 6.85
C MET A 1 -20.85 14.91 7.85
N GLY A 2 -21.69 13.86 7.98
CA GLY A 2 -21.60 12.86 9.06
C GLY A 2 -21.28 11.40 8.65
N SER A 3 -20.94 11.11 7.39
CA SER A 3 -20.84 9.72 6.91
C SER A 3 -19.47 9.04 7.11
N ARG A 4 -18.39 9.79 7.34
CA ARG A 4 -17.02 9.23 7.39
C ARG A 4 -16.55 8.92 8.81
N SER A 5 -16.93 9.73 9.79
CA SER A 5 -16.70 9.45 11.22
C SER A 5 -17.51 8.25 11.70
N GLY A 6 -18.74 8.08 11.19
CA GLY A 6 -19.58 6.92 11.49
C GLY A 6 -18.93 5.60 11.07
N GLY A 7 -18.28 5.55 9.90
CA GLY A 7 -17.55 4.36 9.43
C GLY A 7 -16.38 3.99 10.33
N VAL A 8 -15.60 4.98 10.79
CA VAL A 8 -14.50 4.75 11.74
C VAL A 8 -15.05 4.18 13.05
N ASN A 9 -16.11 4.78 13.59
CA ASN A 9 -16.71 4.33 14.85
C ASN A 9 -17.25 2.89 14.74
N GLN A 10 -17.86 2.53 13.61
CA GLN A 10 -18.34 1.17 13.37
C GLN A 10 -17.20 0.15 13.35
N VAL A 11 -16.07 0.47 12.69
CA VAL A 11 -14.91 -0.43 12.66
C VAL A 11 -14.30 -0.61 14.06
N LEU A 12 -14.22 0.47 14.84
CA LEU A 12 -13.74 0.40 16.23
C LEU A 12 -14.67 -0.43 17.12
N GLU A 13 -15.98 -0.26 16.99
CA GLU A 13 -16.98 -1.05 17.71
C GLU A 13 -16.88 -2.54 17.36
N GLN A 14 -16.71 -2.85 16.07
CA GLN A 14 -16.50 -4.23 15.62
C GLN A 14 -15.21 -4.83 16.19
N ARG A 15 -14.10 -4.07 16.20
CA ARG A 15 -12.84 -4.50 16.81
C ARG A 15 -13.02 -4.78 18.30
N TYR A 16 -13.66 -3.88 19.03
CA TYR A 16 -13.93 -4.04 20.46
C TYR A 16 -14.71 -5.34 20.72
N ASN A 17 -15.82 -5.53 20.01
CA ASN A 17 -16.64 -6.72 20.14
C ASN A 17 -15.89 -8.00 19.77
N LEU A 18 -15.05 -7.97 18.73
CA LEU A 18 -14.24 -9.13 18.36
C LEU A 18 -13.26 -9.52 19.48
N VAL A 19 -12.50 -8.55 19.99
CA VAL A 19 -11.50 -8.79 21.05
C VAL A 19 -12.18 -9.29 22.32
N ALA A 20 -13.29 -8.67 22.73
CA ALA A 20 -14.05 -9.09 23.91
C ALA A 20 -14.58 -10.54 23.77
N ASN A 21 -15.15 -10.87 22.61
CA ASN A 21 -15.67 -12.22 22.35
C ASN A 21 -14.56 -13.28 22.34
N ILE A 22 -13.38 -12.97 21.82
CA ILE A 22 -12.23 -13.88 21.87
C ILE A 22 -11.78 -14.11 23.31
N HIS A 23 -11.73 -13.04 24.12
CA HIS A 23 -11.33 -13.13 25.53
C HIS A 23 -12.33 -13.97 26.36
N ILE A 24 -13.63 -13.75 26.17
CA ILE A 24 -14.68 -14.54 26.82
C ILE A 24 -14.58 -16.02 26.44
N LYS A 25 -14.47 -16.32 25.13
CA LYS A 25 -14.36 -17.70 24.68
C LYS A 25 -13.12 -18.39 25.21
N ARG A 26 -11.98 -17.69 25.30
CA ARG A 26 -10.76 -18.23 25.89
C ARG A 26 -10.93 -18.54 27.38
N SER A 27 -11.71 -17.75 28.12
CA SER A 27 -12.00 -18.06 29.54
C SER A 27 -12.87 -19.30 29.74
N ILE A 28 -13.59 -19.74 28.69
CA ILE A 28 -14.46 -20.93 28.71
C ILE A 28 -13.71 -22.16 28.18
N ASP A 29 -12.83 -21.98 27.20
CA ASP A 29 -12.06 -23.04 26.55
C ASP A 29 -10.56 -22.69 26.52
N ASP A 30 -9.81 -23.27 27.46
CA ASP A 30 -8.36 -23.09 27.61
C ASP A 30 -7.56 -23.72 26.44
N ASN A 31 -8.17 -24.58 25.62
CA ASN A 31 -7.52 -25.17 24.45
C ASN A 31 -7.61 -24.27 23.21
N MET A 32 -8.27 -23.11 23.30
CA MET A 32 -8.38 -22.20 22.16
C MET A 32 -7.09 -21.37 21.98
N HIS A 33 -6.31 -21.74 20.95
CA HIS A 33 -5.06 -21.07 20.56
C HIS A 33 -5.28 -19.80 19.71
N ILE A 34 -6.25 -18.96 20.07
CA ILE A 34 -6.53 -17.71 19.34
C ILE A 34 -6.35 -16.52 20.29
N ASP A 35 -5.50 -15.60 19.87
CA ASP A 35 -5.18 -14.39 20.61
C ASP A 35 -5.40 -13.12 19.79
N ALA A 36 -6.10 -12.16 20.38
CA ALA A 36 -6.44 -10.89 19.76
C ALA A 36 -5.58 -9.74 20.31
N TRP A 37 -4.26 -9.95 20.39
CA TRP A 37 -3.33 -8.95 20.96
C TRP A 37 -3.21 -7.67 20.11
N SER A 38 -3.31 -7.81 18.79
CA SER A 38 -3.26 -6.68 17.86
C SER A 38 -4.15 -6.98 16.66
N VAL A 39 -5.24 -6.22 16.54
CA VAL A 39 -6.18 -6.33 15.42
C VAL A 39 -6.09 -5.04 14.62
N PRO A 40 -5.38 -5.03 13.47
CA PRO A 40 -5.32 -3.85 12.62
C PRO A 40 -6.70 -3.58 12.00
N CYS A 41 -7.12 -2.31 12.01
CA CYS A 41 -8.39 -1.90 11.45
C CYS A 41 -8.20 -1.13 10.15
N PHE A 42 -8.95 -1.52 9.13
CA PHE A 42 -8.95 -0.86 7.83
C PHE A 42 -10.36 -0.39 7.50
N LEU A 43 -10.48 0.87 7.07
CA LEU A 43 -11.70 1.44 6.52
C LEU A 43 -11.46 1.75 5.04
N ILE A 44 -12.04 0.93 4.17
CA ILE A 44 -11.95 1.10 2.72
C ILE A 44 -13.17 1.88 2.25
N ILE A 45 -12.99 3.11 1.78
CA ILE A 45 -14.11 4.00 1.44
C ILE A 45 -13.89 4.80 0.15
N GLY A 46 -14.89 4.79 -0.72
CA GLY A 46 -15.01 5.71 -1.86
C GLY A 46 -13.77 5.77 -2.76
N THR A 47 -13.62 6.89 -3.46
CA THR A 47 -12.50 7.19 -4.35
C THR A 47 -11.78 8.45 -3.94
N SER A 48 -10.51 8.58 -4.32
CA SER A 48 -9.71 9.77 -4.02
C SER A 48 -10.37 11.02 -4.60
N PRO A 49 -10.62 12.06 -3.78
CA PRO A 49 -11.18 13.32 -4.27
C PRO A 49 -10.21 14.02 -5.23
N GLN A 50 -10.74 14.59 -6.31
CA GLN A 50 -9.98 15.32 -7.33
C GLN A 50 -9.79 16.80 -6.99
N ASP A 51 -10.74 17.39 -6.27
CA ASP A 51 -10.64 18.77 -5.81
C ASP A 51 -9.54 18.93 -4.74
N LYS A 52 -8.75 20.00 -4.86
CA LYS A 52 -7.59 20.26 -4.00
C LYS A 52 -7.97 20.42 -2.52
N TRP A 53 -9.03 21.17 -2.24
CA TRP A 53 -9.46 21.45 -0.87
C TRP A 53 -10.08 20.22 -0.22
N LEU A 54 -10.88 19.49 -0.98
CA LEU A 54 -11.47 18.24 -0.51
C LEU A 54 -10.40 17.16 -0.28
N ARG A 55 -9.37 17.11 -1.14
CA ARG A 55 -8.23 16.21 -0.96
C ARG A 55 -7.44 16.57 0.28
N GLN A 56 -7.09 17.83 0.50
CA GLN A 56 -6.41 18.24 1.72
C GLN A 56 -7.21 17.89 2.98
N SER A 57 -8.53 18.14 2.96
CA SER A 57 -9.42 17.79 4.07
C SER A 57 -9.48 16.29 4.32
N PHE A 58 -9.50 15.48 3.25
CA PHE A 58 -9.48 14.03 3.33
C PHE A 58 -8.16 13.48 3.89
N GLU A 59 -7.03 14.00 3.41
CA GLU A 59 -5.70 13.65 3.93
C GLU A 59 -5.55 13.95 5.41
N LEU A 60 -5.99 15.14 5.84
CA LEU A 60 -6.01 15.52 7.26
C LEU A 60 -6.90 14.59 8.08
N PHE A 61 -8.10 14.27 7.58
CA PHE A 61 -9.02 13.37 8.28
C PHE A 61 -8.40 11.98 8.51
N ARG A 62 -7.85 11.36 7.45
CA ARG A 62 -7.26 10.02 7.56
C ARG A 62 -5.96 10.00 8.35
N GLY A 63 -5.13 11.03 8.24
CA GLY A 63 -3.88 11.15 8.99
C GLY A 63 -4.09 11.30 10.49
N ASN A 64 -5.25 11.81 10.91
CA ASN A 64 -5.61 11.92 12.33
C ASN A 64 -6.17 10.61 12.92
N GLN A 65 -6.44 9.58 12.12
CA GLN A 65 -6.91 8.29 12.63
C GLN A 65 -5.72 7.43 13.04
N ARG A 66 -5.51 7.24 14.34
CA ARG A 66 -4.40 6.42 14.87
C ARG A 66 -4.67 4.92 14.79
N GLU A 67 -5.92 4.53 15.04
CA GLU A 67 -6.28 3.12 15.19
C GLU A 67 -6.90 2.50 13.94
N VAL A 68 -7.30 3.32 12.97
CA VAL A 68 -7.96 2.88 11.74
C VAL A 68 -7.25 3.46 10.55
N VAL A 69 -6.76 2.59 9.68
CA VAL A 69 -6.20 2.99 8.39
C VAL A 69 -7.34 3.26 7.42
N VAL A 70 -7.52 4.52 7.03
CA VAL A 70 -8.53 4.91 6.04
C VAL A 70 -7.88 4.97 4.65
N ILE A 71 -8.37 4.13 3.74
CA ILE A 71 -7.85 3.99 2.37
C ILE A 71 -9.01 4.03 1.36
N THR A 72 -8.77 4.53 0.16
CA THR A 72 -9.78 4.53 -0.92
C THR A 72 -9.66 3.29 -1.81
N PHE A 73 -10.71 2.98 -2.57
CA PHE A 73 -10.71 1.81 -3.46
C PHE A 73 -9.65 1.92 -4.56
N ASP A 74 -9.50 3.10 -5.16
CA ASP A 74 -8.51 3.36 -6.20
C ASP A 74 -7.07 3.24 -5.69
N GLU A 75 -6.81 3.74 -4.48
CA GLU A 75 -5.49 3.63 -3.85
C GLU A 75 -5.17 2.16 -3.52
N LEU A 76 -6.12 1.43 -2.93
CA LEU A 76 -5.94 0.02 -2.61
C LEU A 76 -5.68 -0.81 -3.88
N LEU A 77 -6.47 -0.59 -4.93
CA LEU A 77 -6.29 -1.26 -6.22
C LEU A 77 -4.93 -0.93 -6.85
N GLY A 78 -4.48 0.32 -6.77
CA GLY A 78 -3.17 0.73 -7.25
C GLY A 78 -2.03 0.00 -6.52
N LYS A 79 -2.12 -0.10 -5.19
CA LYS A 79 -1.15 -0.86 -4.38
C LYS A 79 -1.12 -2.35 -4.74
N LEU A 80 -2.29 -2.96 -4.89
CA LEU A 80 -2.41 -4.37 -5.28
C LEU A 80 -1.79 -4.64 -6.65
N LYS A 81 -2.05 -3.78 -7.64
CA LYS A 81 -1.46 -3.88 -8.97
C LYS A 81 0.06 -3.74 -8.93
N ALA A 82 0.58 -2.78 -8.17
CA ALA A 82 2.02 -2.59 -8.02
C ALA A 82 2.71 -3.81 -7.38
N VAL A 83 2.09 -4.39 -6.34
CA VAL A 83 2.59 -5.64 -5.73
C VAL A 83 2.53 -6.80 -6.72
N HIS A 84 1.43 -6.94 -7.46
CA HIS A 84 1.28 -7.98 -8.47
C HIS A 84 2.33 -7.84 -9.58
N GLU A 85 2.55 -6.63 -10.09
CA GLU A 85 3.59 -6.34 -11.09
C GLU A 85 4.97 -6.70 -10.55
N PHE A 86 5.31 -6.25 -9.34
CA PHE A 86 6.58 -6.57 -8.70
C PHE A 86 6.82 -8.09 -8.58
N LEU A 87 5.81 -8.83 -8.10
CA LEU A 87 5.91 -10.29 -7.97
C LEU A 87 5.91 -11.02 -9.33
N SER A 88 5.31 -10.42 -10.36
CA SER A 88 5.26 -11.00 -11.71
C SER A 88 6.51 -10.70 -12.54
N THR A 89 7.29 -9.67 -12.17
CA THR A 89 8.57 -9.40 -12.83
C THR A 89 9.59 -10.48 -12.47
N ASN A 90 9.75 -11.46 -13.35
CA ASN A 90 10.83 -12.44 -13.28
C ASN A 90 12.17 -11.68 -13.43
N PRO A 91 13.12 -11.76 -12.47
CA PRO A 91 14.40 -11.05 -12.52
C PRO A 91 15.33 -11.49 -13.66
N LEU A 92 14.90 -12.42 -14.52
CA LEU A 92 15.69 -12.95 -15.64
C LEU A 92 15.30 -12.42 -17.03
N SER A 93 14.46 -11.39 -17.17
CA SER A 93 14.26 -10.77 -18.49
C SER A 93 15.48 -9.88 -18.84
N PRO A 94 16.31 -10.24 -19.84
CA PRO A 94 17.53 -9.52 -20.15
C PRO A 94 17.21 -8.33 -21.05
N THR A 95 16.52 -7.32 -20.54
CA THR A 95 16.16 -6.12 -21.34
C THR A 95 16.91 -4.86 -20.90
N ARG A 96 17.93 -4.96 -20.04
CA ARG A 96 18.70 -3.78 -19.59
C ARG A 96 20.22 -3.81 -19.84
N THR A 97 20.74 -4.83 -20.51
CA THR A 97 22.21 -4.95 -20.73
C THR A 97 22.66 -4.49 -22.12
N THR A 98 21.78 -4.39 -23.12
CA THR A 98 22.21 -4.09 -24.51
C THR A 98 22.51 -2.61 -24.81
N ALA A 99 22.21 -1.67 -23.90
CA ALA A 99 22.52 -0.26 -24.13
C ALA A 99 23.98 0.12 -23.79
N LEU A 100 24.73 -0.74 -23.08
CA LEU A 100 26.12 -0.47 -22.68
C LEU A 100 27.15 -0.96 -23.71
N SER A 101 26.78 -1.85 -24.63
CA SER A 101 27.67 -2.29 -25.73
C SER A 101 27.75 -1.28 -26.88
N ASP A 102 26.72 -0.44 -27.06
CA ASP A 102 26.66 0.52 -28.18
C ASP A 102 27.43 1.82 -27.91
N LEU A 103 27.71 2.15 -26.65
CA LEU A 103 28.55 3.28 -26.27
C LEU A 103 30.06 3.00 -26.45
N GLY A 104 30.46 1.73 -26.46
CA GLY A 104 31.86 1.32 -26.64
C GLY A 104 32.36 1.36 -28.09
N GLN A 105 31.47 1.27 -29.09
CA GLN A 105 31.87 1.26 -30.50
C GLN A 105 32.00 2.67 -31.12
N ALA A 106 31.33 3.68 -30.55
CA ALA A 106 31.38 5.05 -31.09
C ALA A 106 32.70 5.79 -30.76
N VAL A 107 33.39 5.42 -29.67
CA VAL A 107 34.61 6.11 -29.21
C VAL A 107 35.87 5.65 -29.96
N GLY A 108 35.84 4.51 -30.66
CA GLY A 108 36.99 3.94 -31.36
C GLY A 108 37.33 4.55 -32.73
N ARG A 109 36.49 5.42 -33.31
CA ARG A 109 36.61 5.82 -34.73
C ARG A 109 37.22 7.22 -34.97
N GLN A 110 37.54 8.00 -33.93
CA GLN A 110 37.96 9.40 -34.10
C GLN A 110 39.47 9.70 -33.93
N LYS A 111 40.36 8.71 -33.80
CA LYS A 111 41.82 8.95 -33.66
C LYS A 111 42.69 8.42 -34.80
N ARG A 112 42.35 8.68 -36.06
CA ARG A 112 43.28 8.43 -37.18
C ARG A 112 43.13 9.42 -38.35
N THR A 113 43.28 10.72 -38.08
CA THR A 113 43.61 11.70 -39.12
C THR A 113 44.52 12.77 -38.51
N GLN A 114 45.62 13.10 -39.21
CA GLN A 114 46.76 13.97 -38.84
C GLN A 114 47.77 13.28 -37.90
N VAL A 115 49.07 13.17 -38.20
CA VAL A 115 50.02 14.12 -38.82
C VAL A 115 51.18 13.31 -39.48
N GLY A 116 51.73 13.82 -40.60
CA GLY A 116 53.06 13.43 -41.09
C GLY A 116 53.08 12.88 -42.51
#